data_AF-A0A538SZ15-F1
#
_entry.id   AF-A0A538SZ15-F1
#
_cell.length_a   1.000
_cell.length_b   1.000
_cell.length_c   1.000
_cell.angle_alpha   90.00
_cell.angle_beta   90.00
_cell.angle_gamma   90.00
#
_symmetry.space_group_name_H-M   'P 1'
#
loop_
_entity.id
_entity.type
_entity.pdbx_description
1 polymer ?
#
loop_
_entity_poly.entity_id
_entity_poly.type
_entity_poly.pdbx_seq_one_letter_code
_entity_poly.pdbx_strand_id
1 'polypeptide(L)'
;DVLARFLPVDFPALFEKERSGWVESMKRIEDAVGAFDPSLQAAAKTAAGRVDHEGQVLEKKLMQVWKRRHEETANKIRRARERLFPRGNLQERTMSVLGYAAEHGPSLFEAIKSHVGAPGRHVLVRPGG
;
A
#
# COMPACT_ATOMS: atom_id res chain seq x y z
N ASP A 1 14.81 -2.43 2.05
CA ASP A 1 13.37 -2.64 2.31
C ASP A 1 12.75 -3.27 1.05
N VAL A 2 12.19 -4.48 1.14
CA VAL A 2 11.65 -5.23 -0.02
C VAL A 2 10.46 -4.49 -0.65
N LEU A 3 9.78 -3.64 0.13
CA LEU A 3 8.63 -2.87 -0.32
C LEU A 3 9.01 -1.71 -1.24
N ALA A 4 10.21 -1.12 -1.07
CA ALA A 4 10.69 -0.04 -1.93
C ALA A 4 10.90 -0.47 -3.40
N ARG A 5 11.09 -1.78 -3.67
CA ARG A 5 11.28 -2.33 -5.02
C ARG A 5 10.01 -2.37 -5.89
N PHE A 6 8.83 -2.19 -5.30
CA PHE A 6 7.55 -2.21 -6.04
C PHE A 6 7.02 -0.81 -6.38
N LEU A 7 7.82 0.22 -6.13
CA LEU A 7 7.52 1.56 -6.61
C LEU A 7 7.90 1.67 -8.09
N PRO A 8 6.94 1.92 -9.01
CA PRO A 8 7.26 2.24 -10.40
C PRO A 8 8.03 3.58 -10.51
N VAL A 9 7.94 4.42 -9.47
CA VAL A 9 8.61 5.72 -9.35
C VAL A 9 9.07 5.89 -7.89
N ASP A 10 10.34 6.23 -7.69
CA ASP A 10 10.87 6.60 -6.37
C ASP A 10 10.33 7.99 -5.97
N PHE A 11 9.16 7.99 -5.32
CA PHE A 11 8.49 9.23 -4.92
C PHE A 11 9.33 10.10 -3.97
N PRO A 12 10.00 9.56 -2.93
CA PRO A 12 10.92 10.36 -2.12
C PRO A 12 11.97 11.10 -2.97
N ALA A 13 12.64 10.41 -3.89
CA ALA A 13 13.64 11.04 -4.76
C ALA A 13 13.02 12.08 -5.71
N LEU A 14 11.81 11.83 -6.21
CA LEU A 14 11.07 12.79 -7.05
C LEU A 14 10.72 14.05 -6.25
N PHE A 15 10.13 13.91 -5.06
CA PHE A 15 9.72 15.06 -4.24
C PHE A 15 10.91 15.91 -3.80
N GLU A 16 12.04 15.29 -3.47
CA GLU A 16 13.27 16.01 -3.12
C GLU A 16 13.78 16.86 -4.30
N LYS A 17 13.82 16.26 -5.49
CA LYS A 17 14.23 16.95 -6.72
C LYS A 17 13.30 18.11 -7.07
N GLU A 18 11.98 17.88 -7.08
CA GLU A 18 11.00 18.91 -7.45
C GLU A 18 10.94 20.04 -6.41
N ARG A 19 11.11 19.73 -5.11
CA ARG A 19 11.16 20.73 -4.04
C ARG A 19 12.32 21.70 -4.22
N SER A 20 13.50 21.19 -4.56
CA SER A 20 14.66 22.04 -4.86
C SER A 20 14.35 23.01 -6.00
N GLY A 21 13.66 22.54 -7.06
CA GLY A 21 13.21 23.38 -8.17
C GLY A 21 12.17 24.45 -7.76
N TRP A 22 11.27 24.14 -6.84
CA TRP A 22 10.32 25.12 -6.28
C TRP A 22 11.01 26.19 -5.45
N VAL A 23 11.95 25.79 -4.58
CA VAL A 23 12.73 26.73 -3.75
C VAL A 23 13.51 27.69 -4.64
N GLU A 24 14.19 27.19 -5.68
CA GLU A 24 14.89 28.05 -6.62
C GLU A 24 13.96 28.99 -7.38
N SER A 25 12.79 28.50 -7.81
CA SER A 25 11.80 29.31 -8.51
C SER A 25 11.24 30.41 -7.62
N MET A 26 10.93 30.10 -6.36
CA MET A 26 10.45 31.07 -5.40
C MET A 26 11.52 32.10 -5.03
N LYS A 27 12.78 31.69 -4.92
CA LYS A 27 13.90 32.62 -4.72
C LYS A 27 14.02 33.63 -5.87
N ARG A 28 13.92 33.18 -7.12
CA ARG A 28 13.92 34.08 -8.29
C ARG A 28 12.75 35.08 -8.24
N ILE A 29 11.59 34.64 -7.77
CA ILE A 29 10.42 35.51 -7.58
C ILE A 29 10.68 36.51 -6.45
N GLU A 30 11.21 36.08 -5.30
CA GLU A 30 11.57 36.96 -4.18
C GLU A 30 12.56 38.04 -4.60
N ASP A 31 13.61 37.68 -5.34
CA ASP A 31 14.63 38.61 -5.84
C ASP A 31 14.02 39.65 -6.81
N ALA A 32 13.19 39.19 -7.77
CA ALA A 32 12.53 40.07 -8.73
C ALA A 32 11.51 41.01 -8.06
N VAL A 33 10.74 40.50 -7.09
CA VAL A 33 9.76 41.29 -6.34
C VAL A 33 10.46 42.31 -5.45
N GLY A 34 11.52 41.93 -4.74
CA GLY A 34 12.28 42.86 -3.89
C GLY A 34 13.00 43.95 -4.69
N ALA A 35 13.48 43.63 -5.90
CA ALA A 35 14.06 44.62 -6.80
C ALA A 35 13.03 45.62 -7.34
N PHE A 36 11.77 45.21 -7.51
CA PHE A 36 10.67 46.07 -7.93
C PHE A 36 10.12 46.92 -6.78
N ASP A 37 9.82 46.29 -5.64
CA ASP A 37 9.32 46.93 -4.43
C ASP A 37 9.79 46.17 -3.17
N PRO A 38 10.71 46.75 -2.38
CA PRO A 38 11.20 46.14 -1.14
C PRO A 38 10.10 45.84 -0.11
N SER A 39 8.97 46.55 -0.13
CA SER A 39 7.87 46.31 0.82
C SER A 39 7.17 44.97 0.59
N LEU A 40 7.26 44.42 -0.63
CA LEU A 40 6.65 43.14 -1.00
C LEU A 40 7.53 41.91 -0.69
N GLN A 41 8.80 42.13 -0.30
CA GLN A 41 9.75 41.04 -0.06
C GLN A 41 9.28 40.07 1.04
N ALA A 42 8.67 40.61 2.11
CA ALA A 42 8.11 39.79 3.19
C ALA A 42 6.96 38.90 2.69
N ALA A 43 6.08 39.44 1.84
CA ALA A 43 4.96 38.69 1.26
C ALA A 43 5.45 37.57 0.34
N ALA A 44 6.47 37.84 -0.49
CA ALA A 44 7.08 36.83 -1.36
C ALA A 44 7.70 35.68 -0.56
N LYS A 45 8.43 36.00 0.53
CA LYS A 45 9.00 35.00 1.44
C LYS A 45 7.94 34.15 2.14
N THR A 46 6.83 34.76 2.57
CA THR A 46 5.70 34.02 3.13
C THR A 46 5.07 33.07 2.11
N ALA A 47 4.89 33.51 0.86
CA ALA A 47 4.39 32.66 -0.21
C ALA A 47 5.33 31.48 -0.48
N ALA A 48 6.65 31.71 -0.48
CA ALA A 48 7.65 30.66 -0.68
C ALA A 48 7.58 29.59 0.40
N GLY A 49 7.52 30.00 1.68
CA GLY A 49 7.34 29.08 2.80
C GLY A 49 6.05 28.27 2.71
N ARG A 50 4.97 28.85 2.17
CA ARG A 50 3.70 28.13 1.97
C ARG A 50 3.81 27.07 0.88
N VAL A 51 4.48 27.37 -0.23
CA VAL A 51 4.70 26.40 -1.31
C VAL A 51 5.51 25.20 -0.81
N ASP A 52 6.59 25.45 -0.07
CA ASP A 52 7.41 24.38 0.53
C ASP A 52 6.58 23.53 1.50
N HIS A 53 5.81 24.17 2.38
CA HIS A 53 4.95 23.47 3.34
C HIS A 53 3.90 22.57 2.66
N GLU A 54 3.17 23.08 1.66
CA GLU A 54 2.18 22.29 0.93
C GLU A 54 2.83 21.11 0.19
N GLY A 55 4.04 21.30 -0.32
CA GLY A 55 4.87 20.23 -0.88
C GLY A 55 5.15 19.10 0.11
N GLN A 56 5.59 19.44 1.32
CA GLN A 56 5.83 18.47 2.41
C GLN A 56 4.55 17.76 2.86
N VAL A 57 3.44 18.49 2.92
CA VAL A 57 2.13 17.91 3.28
C VAL A 57 1.68 16.89 2.24
N LEU A 58 1.86 17.20 0.95
CA LEU A 58 1.52 16.30 -0.15
C LEU A 58 2.38 15.03 -0.10
N GLU A 59 3.70 15.17 0.06
CA GLU A 59 4.63 14.03 0.20
C GLU A 59 4.20 13.13 1.36
N LYS A 60 3.93 13.71 2.54
CA LYS A 60 3.51 12.95 3.72
C LYS A 60 2.21 12.17 3.49
N LYS A 61 1.21 12.79 2.86
CA LYS A 61 -0.07 12.13 2.54
C LYS A 61 0.15 10.96 1.57
N LEU A 62 0.98 11.15 0.56
CA LEU A 62 1.30 10.09 -0.40
C LEU A 62 1.97 8.90 0.30
N MET A 63 2.96 9.16 1.15
CA MET A 63 3.65 8.11 1.91
C MET A 63 2.72 7.34 2.85
N GLN A 64 1.76 8.02 3.48
CA GLN A 64 0.73 7.37 4.31
C GLN A 64 -0.17 6.44 3.49
N VAL A 65 -0.68 6.91 2.35
CA VAL A 65 -1.52 6.11 1.45
C VAL A 65 -0.75 4.90 0.92
N TRP A 66 0.51 5.11 0.54
CA TRP A 66 1.39 4.05 0.07
C TRP A 66 1.60 2.97 1.14
N LYS A 67 1.97 3.37 2.35
CA LYS A 67 2.19 2.44 3.48
C LYS A 67 0.93 1.63 3.77
N ARG A 68 -0.24 2.29 3.84
CA ARG A 68 -1.53 1.64 4.06
C ARG A 68 -1.83 0.60 2.98
N ARG A 69 -1.67 0.95 1.70
CA ARG A 69 -1.92 0.02 0.58
C ARG A 69 -0.99 -1.20 0.62
N HIS A 70 0.27 -1.00 1.02
CA HIS A 70 1.24 -2.09 1.15
C HIS A 70 0.92 -2.99 2.35
N GLU A 71 0.61 -2.42 3.51
CA GLU A 71 0.16 -3.17 4.68
C GLU A 71 -1.12 -3.97 4.40
N GLU A 72 -2.10 -3.39 3.71
CA GLU A 72 -3.31 -4.11 3.29
C GLU A 72 -2.98 -5.28 2.36
N THR A 73 -2.10 -5.07 1.38
CA THR A 73 -1.69 -6.12 0.44
C THR A 73 -0.92 -7.23 1.14
N ALA A 74 0.05 -6.87 1.99
CA ALA A 74 0.80 -7.82 2.80
C ALA A 74 -0.12 -8.60 3.75
N ASN A 75 -1.10 -7.94 4.37
CA ASN A 75 -2.09 -8.60 5.23
C ASN A 75 -3.00 -9.54 4.44
N LYS A 76 -3.43 -9.20 3.23
CA LYS A 76 -4.19 -10.11 2.36
C LYS A 76 -3.37 -11.36 2.02
N ILE A 77 -2.10 -11.19 1.66
CA ILE A 77 -1.18 -12.31 1.38
C ILE A 77 -0.99 -13.16 2.63
N ARG A 78 -0.74 -12.55 3.79
CA ARG A 78 -0.57 -13.25 5.06
C ARG A 78 -1.83 -14.04 5.44
N ARG A 79 -3.01 -13.44 5.33
CA ARG A 79 -4.29 -14.13 5.58
C ARG A 79 -4.51 -15.28 4.61
N ALA A 80 -4.19 -15.10 3.32
CA ALA A 80 -4.26 -16.18 2.34
C ALA A 80 -3.32 -17.33 2.70
N ARG A 81 -2.08 -17.03 3.07
CA ARG A 81 -1.10 -18.02 3.56
C ARG A 81 -1.60 -18.72 4.82
N GLU A 82 -2.12 -17.99 5.80
CA GLU A 82 -2.63 -18.57 7.05
C GLU A 82 -3.83 -19.50 6.82
N ARG A 83 -4.68 -19.19 5.82
CA ARG A 83 -5.80 -20.07 5.44
C ARG A 83 -5.33 -21.35 4.75
N LEU A 84 -4.32 -21.26 3.88
CA LEU A 84 -3.79 -22.42 3.15
C LEU A 84 -2.84 -23.27 4.01
N PHE A 85 -2.06 -22.62 4.87
CA PHE A 85 -1.01 -23.22 5.70
C PHE A 85 -1.11 -22.72 7.15
N PRO A 86 -2.19 -23.04 7.87
CA PRO A 86 -2.36 -22.66 9.27
C PRO A 86 -1.18 -23.15 10.11
N ARG A 87 -0.57 -22.23 10.88
CA ARG A 87 0.64 -22.49 11.69
C ARG A 87 1.82 -23.10 10.90
N GLY A 88 1.87 -22.90 9.58
CA GLY A 88 2.92 -23.45 8.72
C GLY A 88 2.74 -24.93 8.36
N ASN A 89 1.64 -25.56 8.75
CA ASN A 89 1.30 -26.94 8.40
C ASN A 89 0.18 -26.98 7.36
N LEU A 90 0.00 -28.13 6.71
CA LEU A 90 -1.13 -28.34 5.80
C LEU A 90 -2.46 -28.11 6.53
N GLN A 91 -3.40 -27.47 5.85
CA GLN A 91 -4.73 -27.17 6.39
C GLN A 91 -5.42 -28.41 6.95
N GLU A 92 -5.40 -29.52 6.20
CA GLU A 92 -6.00 -30.81 6.58
C GLU A 92 -5.44 -31.40 7.89
N ARG A 93 -4.22 -31.02 8.28
CA ARG A 93 -3.55 -31.50 9.50
C ARG A 93 -3.77 -30.60 10.71
N THR A 94 -4.33 -29.41 10.50
CA THR A 94 -4.42 -28.37 11.53
C THR A 94 -5.86 -27.92 11.79
N MET A 95 -6.75 -28.05 10.80
CA MET A 95 -8.14 -27.61 10.87
C MET A 95 -9.09 -28.79 10.78
N SER A 96 -10.15 -28.76 11.59
CA SER A 96 -11.21 -29.77 11.56
C SER A 96 -12.22 -29.48 10.44
N VAL A 97 -12.59 -30.51 9.69
CA VAL A 97 -13.64 -30.45 8.66
C VAL A 97 -14.99 -30.02 9.24
N LEU A 98 -15.25 -30.29 10.53
CA LEU A 98 -16.49 -29.91 11.20
C LEU A 98 -16.65 -28.39 11.32
N GLY A 99 -15.56 -27.65 11.50
CA GLY A 99 -15.61 -26.18 11.56
C GLY A 99 -16.05 -25.58 10.23
N TYR A 100 -15.56 -26.12 9.12
CA TYR A 100 -15.97 -25.70 7.78
C TYR A 100 -17.40 -26.13 7.44
N ALA A 101 -17.84 -27.30 7.89
CA ALA A 101 -19.21 -27.75 7.70
C ALA A 101 -20.22 -26.87 8.46
N ALA A 102 -19.86 -26.36 9.63
CA ALA A 102 -20.68 -25.41 10.37
C ALA A 102 -20.81 -24.05 9.65
N GLU A 103 -19.75 -23.59 8.96
CA GLU A 103 -19.73 -22.30 8.25
C GLU A 103 -20.38 -22.36 6.86
N HIS A 104 -20.21 -23.47 6.14
CA HIS A 104 -20.65 -23.62 4.74
C HIS A 104 -21.83 -24.58 4.54
N GLY A 105 -22.28 -25.25 5.60
CA GLY A 105 -23.40 -26.19 5.55
C GLY A 105 -23.05 -27.54 4.89
N PRO A 106 -24.05 -28.44 4.77
CA PRO A 106 -23.84 -29.81 4.31
C PRO A 106 -23.35 -29.94 2.85
N SER A 107 -23.61 -28.94 2.00
CA SER A 107 -23.19 -28.93 0.58
C SER A 107 -21.66 -28.96 0.40
N LEU A 108 -20.90 -28.58 1.43
CA LEU A 108 -19.45 -28.69 1.45
C LEU A 108 -18.96 -30.13 1.18
N PHE A 109 -19.64 -31.13 1.74
CA PHE A 109 -19.21 -32.52 1.59
C PHE A 109 -19.37 -33.02 0.16
N GLU A 110 -20.42 -32.60 -0.53
CA GLU A 110 -20.62 -32.90 -1.96
C GLU A 110 -19.59 -32.19 -2.84
N ALA A 111 -19.25 -30.94 -2.49
CA ALA A 111 -18.18 -30.21 -3.18
C ALA A 111 -16.79 -30.88 -2.99
N ILE A 112 -16.48 -31.38 -1.80
CA ILE A 112 -15.24 -32.12 -1.55
C ILE A 112 -15.26 -33.45 -2.32
N LYS A 113 -16.33 -34.23 -2.21
CA LYS A 113 -16.46 -35.54 -2.84
C LYS A 113 -16.33 -35.49 -4.36
N SER A 114 -16.88 -34.45 -4.99
CA SER A 114 -16.79 -34.26 -6.45
C SER A 114 -15.39 -33.88 -6.94
N HIS A 115 -14.52 -33.36 -6.06
CA HIS A 115 -13.19 -32.86 -6.44
C HIS A 115 -12.03 -33.75 -5.95
N VAL A 116 -12.25 -34.59 -4.94
CA VAL A 116 -11.24 -35.54 -4.44
C VAL A 116 -11.02 -36.66 -5.46
N GLY A 117 -9.76 -36.84 -5.87
CA GLY A 117 -9.34 -37.86 -6.83
C GLY A 117 -8.27 -38.78 -6.26
N ALA A 118 -7.35 -39.25 -7.11
CA ALA A 118 -6.27 -40.14 -6.69
C ALA A 118 -5.38 -39.54 -5.57
N PRO A 119 -4.83 -40.39 -4.67
CA PRO A 119 -3.90 -39.95 -3.62
C PRO A 119 -2.71 -39.16 -4.18
N GLY A 120 -2.28 -38.13 -3.45
CA GLY A 120 -1.12 -37.30 -3.82
C GLY A 120 -1.42 -36.11 -4.73
N ARG A 121 -2.68 -35.94 -5.16
CA ARG A 121 -3.09 -34.75 -5.95
C ARG A 121 -3.56 -33.63 -5.02
N HIS A 122 -2.99 -32.44 -5.18
CA HIS A 122 -3.50 -31.22 -4.53
C HIS A 122 -4.77 -30.73 -5.23
N VAL A 123 -5.80 -30.45 -4.44
CA VAL A 123 -7.11 -30.03 -4.92
C VAL A 123 -7.54 -28.80 -4.13
N LEU A 124 -8.06 -27.79 -4.83
CA LEU A 124 -8.55 -26.55 -4.25
C LEU A 124 -10.07 -26.53 -4.40
N VAL A 125 -10.78 -26.75 -3.29
CA VAL A 125 -12.25 -26.80 -3.24
C VAL A 125 -12.78 -25.43 -2.84
N ARG A 126 -13.73 -24.89 -3.61
CA ARG A 126 -14.44 -23.63 -3.27
C ARG A 126 -15.79 -23.97 -2.64
N PRO A 127 -15.99 -23.68 -1.34
CA PRO A 127 -17.30 -23.82 -0.72
C PRO A 127 -18.28 -22.77 -1.29
N GLY A 128 -19.42 -23.20 -1.82
CA GLY A 128 -20.49 -22.29 -2.27
C GLY A 128 -20.41 -21.82 -3.73
N GLY A 129 -20.33 -22.77 -4.66
CA GLY A 129 -20.82 -22.57 -6.04
C GLY A 129 -22.26 -23.06 -6.17
#